data_AF-A0A3E2B0M3-F1
#
_entry.id   AF-A0A3E2B0M3-F1
#
_cell.length_a   1.000
_cell.length_b   1.000
_cell.length_c   1.000
_cell.angle_alpha   90.00
_cell.angle_beta   90.00
_cell.angle_gamma   90.00
#
_symmetry.space_group_name_H-M   'P 1'
#
loop_
_entity.id
_entity.type
_entity.pdbx_description
1 polymer ?
#
loop_
_entity_poly.entity_id
_entity_poly.type
_entity_poly.pdbx_seq_one_letter_code
_entity_poly.pdbx_strand_id
1 'polypeptide(L)' 'AGVGERKVFPHNFRHLFARAFYSLEKDMAKLADLLGHASVETTRIYIMESGAEHKRQVERLGLVI' A
#
# COMPACT_ATOMS: atom_id res chain seq x y z
N ALA A 1 7.14 11.94 17.79
CA ALA A 1 6.10 11.02 17.25
C ALA A 1 5.58 10.14 18.39
N GLY A 2 4.29 10.24 18.73
CA GLY A 2 3.68 9.61 19.91
C GLY A 2 3.19 8.17 19.70
N VAL A 3 3.99 7.32 19.04
CA VAL A 3 3.64 5.91 18.84
C VAL A 3 4.23 5.12 20.01
N GLY A 4 3.38 4.52 20.84
CA GLY A 4 3.86 3.69 21.96
C GLY A 4 4.74 2.56 21.45
N GLU A 5 5.91 2.35 22.07
CA GLU A 5 6.96 1.41 21.63
C GLU A 5 6.42 0.00 21.37
N ARG A 6 5.42 -0.43 22.14
CA ARG A 6 4.71 -1.73 21.96
C ARG A 6 3.88 -1.85 20.67
N LYS A 7 3.67 -0.79 19.90
CA LYS A 7 3.00 -0.83 18.59
C LYS A 7 3.99 -0.86 17.42
N VAL A 8 5.26 -0.58 17.68
CA VAL A 8 6.33 -0.57 16.67
C VAL A 8 6.95 -1.96 16.61
N PHE A 9 6.19 -2.92 16.07
CA PHE A 9 6.75 -4.21 15.67
C PHE A 9 7.26 -4.11 14.23
N PRO A 10 8.37 -4.80 13.87
CA PRO A 10 8.97 -4.72 12.53
C PRO A 10 7.96 -4.96 11.40
N HIS A 11 6.99 -5.85 11.62
CA HIS A 11 5.95 -6.14 10.64
C HIS A 11 4.94 -4.98 10.49
N ASN A 12 4.44 -4.40 11.58
CA ASN A 12 3.50 -3.27 11.53
C ASN A 12 4.14 -2.02 10.91
N PHE A 13 5.42 -1.78 11.19
CA PHE A 13 6.16 -0.69 10.57
C PHE A 13 6.27 -0.88 9.06
N ARG A 14 6.58 -2.10 8.61
CA ARG A 14 6.63 -2.45 7.18
C ARG A 14 5.29 -2.19 6.49
N HIS A 15 4.17 -2.51 7.15
CA HIS A 15 2.83 -2.19 6.66
C HIS A 15 2.55 -0.70 6.55
N LEU A 16 2.89 0.06 7.59
CA LEU A 16 2.70 1.50 7.58
C LEU A 16 3.56 2.19 6.52
N PHE A 17 4.83 1.80 6.42
CA PHE A 17 5.78 2.30 5.43
C PHE A 17 5.27 2.05 4.01
N ALA A 18 4.85 0.83 3.71
CA ALA A 18 4.34 0.47 2.39
C ALA A 18 3.10 1.29 1.99
N ARG A 19 2.13 1.46 2.90
CA ARG A 19 0.94 2.29 2.64
C ARG A 19 1.28 3.76 2.44
N ALA A 20 2.15 4.32 3.28
CA ALA A 20 2.54 5.72 3.19
C ALA A 20 3.31 6.01 1.90
N PHE A 21 4.31 5.19 1.56
CA PHE A 21 5.10 5.33 0.35
C PHE A 21 4.23 5.22 -0.91
N TYR A 22 3.37 4.20 -0.99
CA TYR A 22 2.47 4.03 -2.15
C TYR A 22 1.47 5.18 -2.29
N SER A 23 1.04 5.79 -1.18
CA SER A 23 0.13 6.95 -1.24
C SER A 23 0.74 8.18 -1.92
N LEU A 24 2.08 8.32 -1.87
CA LEU A 24 2.82 9.43 -2.45
C LEU A 24 3.25 9.16 -3.89
N GLU A 25 3.87 8.00 -4.14
CA GLU A 25 4.53 7.70 -5.42
C GLU A 25 3.64 6.88 -6.37
N LYS A 26 2.64 6.16 -5.84
CA LYS A 26 1.74 5.24 -6.60
C LYS A 26 2.47 4.21 -7.47
N ASP A 27 3.74 3.91 -7.17
CA ASP A 27 4.57 2.92 -7.87
C ASP A 27 4.73 1.65 -7.03
N MET A 28 4.13 0.56 -7.51
CA MET A 28 4.18 -0.73 -6.82
C MET A 28 5.50 -1.49 -7.03
N ALA A 29 6.15 -1.31 -8.18
CA ALA A 29 7.40 -2.00 -8.50
C ALA A 29 8.54 -1.45 -7.64
N LYS A 30 8.66 -0.12 -7.59
CA LYS A 30 9.63 0.58 -6.73
C LYS A 30 9.42 0.27 -5.26
N LEU A 31 8.17 0.14 -4.81
CA LEU A 31 7.87 -0.29 -3.44
C LEU A 31 8.31 -1.73 -3.18
N ALA A 32 8.12 -2.64 -4.14
CA ALA A 32 8.59 -4.03 -4.02
C ALA A 32 10.12 -4.09 -3.92
N ASP A 33 10.84 -3.31 -4.73
CA ASP A 33 12.30 -3.21 -4.70
C ASP A 33 12.80 -2.67 -3.35
N LEU A 34 12.18 -1.60 -2.83
CA LEU A 34 12.52 -1.01 -1.53
C LEU A 34 12.29 -1.97 -0.36
N LEU A 35 11.29 -2.84 -0.48
CA LEU A 35 11.03 -3.88 0.50
C LEU A 35 11.91 -5.12 0.29
N GLY A 36 12.58 -5.26 -0.85
CA GLY A 36 13.36 -6.45 -1.21
C GLY A 36 12.47 -7.68 -1.47
N HIS A 37 11.26 -7.45 -1.98
CA HIS A 37 10.38 -8.55 -2.37
C HIS A 37 10.73 -9.06 -3.77
N ALA A 38 10.89 -10.37 -3.90
CA ALA A 38 11.13 -11.03 -5.19
C ALA A 38 9.91 -10.96 -6.14
N SER A 39 8.74 -10.58 -5.62
CA SER A 39 7.51 -10.43 -6.40
C SER A 39 6.67 -9.27 -5.87
N VAL A 40 6.09 -8.50 -6.79
CA VAL A 40 5.11 -7.44 -6.51
C VAL A 40 3.87 -8.01 -5.82
N GLU A 41 3.54 -9.30 -6.04
CA GLU A 41 2.38 -9.94 -5.41
C GLU A 41 2.51 -10.01 -3.88
N THR A 42 3.74 -10.20 -3.37
CA THR A 42 4.03 -10.13 -1.93
C THR A 42 3.93 -8.69 -1.39
N THR A 43 4.07 -7.68 -2.25
CA THR A 43 3.83 -6.27 -1.91
C THR A 43 2.34 -5.91 -1.92
N ARG A 44 1.54 -6.58 -2.74
CA ARG A 44 0.10 -6.32 -2.91
C ARG A 44 -0.67 -6.38 -1.58
N ILE A 45 -0.31 -7.31 -0.68
CA ILE A 45 -0.98 -7.45 0.63
C ILE A 45 -0.94 -6.17 1.48
N TYR A 46 0.03 -5.29 1.24
CA TYR A 46 0.21 -4.06 2.00
C TYR A 46 -0.69 -2.92 1.51
N ILE A 47 -1.16 -3.00 0.27
CA ILE A 47 -1.90 -1.93 -0.40
C ILE A 47 -3.27 -2.38 -0.92
N MET A 48 -3.68 -3.62 -0.64
CA MET A 48 -4.99 -4.12 -1.03
C MET A 48 -6.07 -3.21 -0.46
N GLU A 49 -6.66 -2.42 -1.35
CA GLU A 49 -7.86 -1.65 -1.05
C GLU A 49 -9.09 -2.57 -1.18
N SER A 50 -10.16 -2.22 -0.47
CA SER A 50 -11.42 -2.94 -0.62
C SER A 50 -11.94 -2.81 -2.06
N GLY A 51 -12.71 -3.81 -2.54
CA GLY A 51 -13.34 -3.75 -3.87
C GLY A 51 -14.22 -2.51 -4.07
N ALA A 52 -14.74 -1.93 -2.99
CA ALA A 52 -15.49 -0.66 -3.02
C ALA A 52 -14.61 0.55 -3.34
N GLU A 53 -13.36 0.58 -2.87
CA GLU A 53 -12.39 1.64 -3.20
C GLU A 53 -11.99 1.58 -4.68
N HIS A 54 -11.75 0.35 -5.18
CA HIS A 54 -11.46 0.11 -6.60
C HIS A 54 -12.61 0.59 -7.48
N LYS A 55 -13.85 0.25 -7.11
CA LYS A 55 -15.05 0.70 -7.83
C LYS A 55 -15.13 2.23 -7.87
N ARG A 56 -14.91 2.92 -6.74
CA ARG A 56 -14.88 4.39 -6.68
C ARG A 56 -13.79 4.99 -7.56
N GLN A 57 -12.60 4.38 -7.65
CA GLN A 57 -11.53 4.85 -8.53
C GLN A 57 -11.89 4.70 -10.00
N VAL A 58 -12.48 3.56 -10.39
CA VAL A 58 -12.93 3.33 -11.77
C VAL A 58 -14.08 4.27 -12.15
N GLU A 59 -15.05 4.50 -11.25
CA GLU A 59 -16.14 5.46 -11.45
C GLU A 59 -15.61 6.88 -11.68
N ARG A 60 -14.55 7.30 -10.97
CA ARG A 60 -13.91 8.61 -11.15
C ARG A 60 -13.24 8.79 -12.51
N LEU A 61 -12.91 7.71 -13.22
CA LEU A 61 -12.36 7.80 -14.57
C LEU A 61 -13.44 8.16 -15.60
N GLY A 62 -14.74 8.12 -15.23
CA GLY A 62 -15.84 8.42 -16.14
C GLY A 62 -15.98 7.43 -17.30
N LEU A 63 -15.38 6.23 -17.16
CA LEU A 63 -15.34 5.20 -18.20
C LEU A 63 -16.51 4.22 -18.12
N VAL A 64 -17.35 4.33 -17.09
CA VAL A 64 -18.55 3.51 -16.89
C VAL A 64 -19.75 4.45 -16.90
N ILE A 65 -20.65 4.25 -17.87
CA ILE A 65 -21.97 4.90 -18.00
C ILE A 65 -22.99 4.11 -17.19
#